data_AF-A0A7V0QKH1-F1
#
_entry.id   AF-A0A7V0QKH1-F1
#
_cell.length_a   1.000
_cell.length_b   1.000
_cell.length_c   1.000
_cell.angle_alpha   90.00
_cell.angle_beta   90.00
_cell.angle_gamma   90.00
#
_symmetry.space_group_name_H-M   'P 1'
#
loop_
_entity.id
_entity.type
_entity.pdbx_description
1 polymer ?
#
loop_
_entity_poly.entity_id
_entity_poly.type
_entity_poly.pdbx_seq_one_letter_code
_entity_poly.pdbx_strand_id
1 'polypeptide(L)'
;WMRGPEEVALYKVAYQTASLIPFGLMAVNTAIAPSLSQLGTSGDKSRMRRLVLLATGVSLTFALPFLFIFIGGGPWLIEWLFGKEFLPAAKPLIILTVASLVQISTGPLWQMLLMTGYEKSVAFITAIGAGMYLVANALLVPLWGPQGAAVAMLTYFISISGFIFLFVYIRKVI
;
A
#
# COMPACT_ATOMS: atom_id res chain seq x y z
N TRP A 1 -14.04 17.85 -0.95
CA TRP A 1 -12.69 17.88 -1.55
C TRP A 1 -12.75 17.53 -3.03
N MET A 2 -13.37 16.41 -3.43
CA MET A 2 -13.70 16.15 -4.85
C MET A 2 -14.84 17.06 -5.30
N ARG A 3 -14.77 17.55 -6.55
CA ARG A 3 -15.60 18.65 -7.06
C ARG A 3 -16.98 18.19 -7.55
N GLY A 4 -17.18 16.90 -7.78
CA GLY A 4 -18.47 16.32 -8.17
C GLY A 4 -18.54 14.80 -8.01
N PRO A 5 -19.76 14.21 -8.03
CA PRO A 5 -19.98 12.77 -7.88
C PRO A 5 -19.29 11.92 -8.96
N GLU A 6 -19.07 12.49 -10.15
CA GLU A 6 -18.35 11.84 -11.26
C GLU A 6 -16.87 11.58 -10.92
N GLU A 7 -16.16 12.59 -10.39
CA GLU A 7 -14.76 12.43 -9.96
C GLU A 7 -14.61 11.38 -8.86
N VAL A 8 -15.58 11.35 -7.93
CA VAL A 8 -15.63 10.34 -6.85
C VAL A 8 -15.80 8.94 -7.44
N ALA A 9 -16.67 8.79 -8.44
CA ALA A 9 -16.90 7.51 -9.11
C ALA A 9 -15.65 7.03 -9.86
N LEU A 10 -14.99 7.91 -10.62
CA LEU A 10 -13.74 7.61 -11.32
C LEU A 10 -12.64 7.15 -10.36
N TYR A 11 -12.43 7.89 -9.27
CA TYR A 11 -11.46 7.50 -8.25
C TYR A 11 -11.83 6.16 -7.60
N LYS A 12 -13.11 5.95 -7.27
CA LYS A 12 -13.59 4.72 -6.63
C LYS A 12 -13.33 3.50 -7.52
N VAL A 13 -13.60 3.59 -8.81
CA VAL A 13 -13.33 2.51 -9.78
C VAL A 13 -11.85 2.18 -9.84
N ALA A 14 -10.99 3.21 -9.95
CA ALA A 14 -9.54 3.04 -9.94
C ALA A 14 -9.06 2.39 -8.62
N TYR A 15 -9.55 2.86 -7.48
CA TYR A 15 -9.19 2.37 -6.16
C TYR A 15 -9.62 0.93 -5.91
N GLN A 16 -10.85 0.57 -6.25
CA GLN A 16 -11.34 -0.80 -6.12
C GLN A 16 -10.56 -1.76 -7.00
N THR A 17 -10.26 -1.37 -8.24
CA THR A 17 -9.44 -2.17 -9.16
C THR A 17 -8.02 -2.35 -8.60
N ALA A 18 -7.39 -1.29 -8.10
CA ALA A 18 -6.06 -1.35 -7.49
C ALA A 18 -6.04 -2.15 -6.17
N SER A 19 -7.16 -2.26 -5.45
CA SER A 19 -7.25 -2.97 -4.16
C SER A 19 -7.09 -4.49 -4.25
N LEU A 20 -7.18 -5.05 -5.47
CA LEU A 20 -6.87 -6.46 -5.72
C LEU A 20 -5.41 -6.81 -5.38
N ILE A 21 -4.50 -5.84 -5.49
CA ILE A 21 -3.08 -6.03 -5.20
C ILE A 21 -2.84 -6.21 -3.68
N PRO A 22 -3.25 -5.28 -2.79
CA PRO A 22 -3.08 -5.46 -1.35
C PRO A 22 -3.92 -6.59 -0.74
N PHE A 23 -4.93 -7.10 -1.45
CA PHE A 23 -5.65 -8.29 -1.00
C PHE A 23 -4.72 -9.51 -0.81
N GLY A 24 -3.79 -9.74 -1.74
CA GLY A 24 -2.78 -10.81 -1.60
C GLY A 24 -1.86 -10.60 -0.42
N LEU A 25 -1.44 -9.35 -0.18
CA LEU A 25 -0.65 -8.98 1.00
C LEU A 25 -1.41 -9.27 2.29
N MET A 26 -2.71 -8.99 2.35
CA MET A 26 -3.53 -9.27 3.53
C MET A 26 -3.56 -10.78 3.85
N ALA A 27 -3.69 -11.62 2.84
CA ALA A 27 -3.64 -13.07 2.99
C ALA A 27 -2.27 -13.54 3.53
N VAL A 28 -1.17 -13.03 2.95
CA VAL A 28 0.19 -13.34 3.41
C VAL A 28 0.41 -12.87 4.85
N ASN A 29 0.04 -11.63 5.18
CA ASN A 29 0.19 -11.07 6.53
C ASN A 29 -0.59 -11.88 7.58
N THR A 30 -1.79 -12.33 7.23
CA THR A 30 -2.61 -13.19 8.11
C THR A 30 -1.96 -14.55 8.34
N ALA A 31 -1.38 -15.15 7.29
CA ALA A 31 -0.70 -16.44 7.37
C ALA A 31 0.58 -16.39 8.22
N ILE A 32 1.37 -15.31 8.10
CA ILE A 32 2.65 -15.19 8.82
C ILE A 32 2.51 -14.61 10.25
N ALA A 33 1.39 -13.98 10.58
CA ALA A 33 1.19 -13.31 11.88
C ALA A 33 1.46 -14.22 13.10
N PRO A 34 0.95 -15.48 13.16
CA PRO A 34 1.22 -16.37 14.29
C PRO A 34 2.72 -16.69 14.42
N SER A 35 3.39 -16.95 13.29
CA SER A 35 4.83 -17.23 13.27
C SER A 35 5.66 -16.03 13.69
N LEU A 36 5.28 -14.81 13.29
CA LEU A 36 5.93 -13.58 13.73
C LEU A 36 5.78 -13.37 15.25
N SER A 37 4.61 -13.65 15.82
CA SER A 37 4.40 -13.54 17.27
C SER A 37 5.27 -14.54 18.06
N GLN A 38 5.38 -15.78 17.59
CA GLN A 38 6.26 -16.80 18.20
C GLN A 38 7.74 -16.46 18.06
N LEU A 39 8.16 -15.94 16.90
CA LEU A 39 9.55 -15.52 16.68
C LEU A 39 9.91 -14.27 17.48
N GLY A 40 8.95 -13.38 17.71
CA GLY A 40 9.12 -12.18 18.53
C GLY A 40 9.50 -12.49 19.98
N THR A 41 8.96 -13.57 20.55
CA THR A 41 9.29 -13.99 21.93
C THR A 41 10.59 -14.79 22.03
N SER A 42 10.96 -15.53 20.98
CA SER A 42 12.19 -16.34 20.97
C SER A 42 13.47 -15.54 20.70
N GLY A 43 13.36 -14.32 20.15
CA GLY A 43 14.50 -13.44 19.88
C GLY A 43 15.35 -13.85 18.67
N ASP A 44 14.95 -14.85 17.89
CA ASP A 44 15.67 -15.29 16.69
C ASP A 44 15.44 -14.34 15.50
N LYS A 45 16.20 -13.24 15.51
CA LYS A 45 16.17 -12.20 14.47
C LYS A 45 16.46 -12.72 13.07
N SER A 46 17.29 -13.77 12.94
CA SER A 46 17.65 -14.35 11.65
C SER A 46 16.46 -15.05 11.00
N ARG A 47 15.74 -15.88 11.76
CA ARG A 47 14.51 -16.52 11.28
C ARG A 47 13.41 -15.51 11.00
N MET A 48 13.28 -14.49 11.86
CA MET A 48 12.30 -13.41 11.65
C MET A 48 12.58 -12.64 10.36
N ARG A 49 13.84 -12.27 10.10
CA ARG A 49 14.26 -11.65 8.84
C ARG A 49 13.90 -12.49 7.64
N ARG A 50 14.24 -13.79 7.69
CA ARG A 50 13.99 -14.72 6.59
C ARG A 50 12.50 -14.83 6.30
N LEU A 51 11.67 -14.93 7.34
CA LEU A 51 10.22 -14.99 7.19
C LEU A 51 9.65 -13.72 6.55
N VAL A 52 10.07 -12.55 7.01
CA VAL A 52 9.65 -11.26 6.45
C VAL A 52 10.08 -11.12 4.97
N LEU A 53 11.31 -11.50 4.63
CA LEU A 53 11.80 -11.46 3.25
C LEU A 53 11.03 -12.43 2.35
N LEU A 54 10.77 -13.66 2.82
CA LEU A 54 9.95 -14.63 2.09
C LEU A 54 8.53 -14.11 1.86
N ALA A 55 7.89 -13.58 2.90
CA ALA A 55 6.55 -12.98 2.82
C ALA A 55 6.50 -11.82 1.82
N THR A 56 7.53 -10.95 1.85
CA THR A 56 7.66 -9.82 0.92
C THR A 56 7.82 -10.32 -0.51
N GLY A 57 8.69 -11.32 -0.75
CA GLY A 57 8.90 -11.93 -2.06
C GLY A 57 7.64 -12.59 -2.61
N VAL A 58 6.91 -13.36 -1.79
CA VAL A 58 5.63 -13.97 -2.19
C VAL A 58 4.58 -12.90 -2.51
N SER A 59 4.46 -11.87 -1.68
CA SER A 59 3.49 -10.80 -1.91
C SER A 59 3.80 -9.99 -3.17
N LEU A 60 5.08 -9.70 -3.44
CA LEU A 60 5.50 -9.05 -4.68
C LEU A 60 5.27 -9.95 -5.90
N THR A 61 5.55 -11.24 -5.79
CA THR A 61 5.30 -12.20 -6.87
C THR A 61 3.80 -12.26 -7.21
N PHE A 62 2.93 -12.20 -6.21
CA PHE A 62 1.49 -12.10 -6.40
C PHE A 62 1.06 -10.76 -7.04
N ALA A 63 1.74 -9.66 -6.71
CA ALA A 63 1.44 -8.33 -7.26
C ALA A 63 1.92 -8.14 -8.72
N LEU A 64 2.96 -8.84 -9.16
CA LEU A 64 3.53 -8.74 -10.50
C LEU A 64 2.52 -8.87 -11.64
N PRO A 65 1.66 -9.91 -11.72
CA PRO A 65 0.69 -10.02 -12.82
C PRO A 65 -0.26 -8.81 -12.87
N PHE A 66 -0.73 -8.32 -11.73
CA PHE A 66 -1.59 -7.14 -11.67
C PHE A 66 -0.87 -5.87 -12.14
N LEU A 67 0.42 -5.73 -11.83
CA LEU A 67 1.23 -4.63 -12.34
C LEU A 67 1.23 -4.61 -13.87
N PHE A 68 1.53 -5.74 -14.50
CA PHE A 68 1.56 -5.83 -15.97
C PHE A 68 0.18 -5.55 -16.58
N ILE A 69 -0.89 -6.10 -15.99
CA ILE A 69 -2.25 -5.92 -16.49
C ILE A 69 -2.72 -4.47 -16.31
N PHE A 70 -2.48 -3.83 -15.16
CA PHE A 70 -2.99 -2.50 -14.87
C PHE A 70 -2.18 -1.40 -15.54
N ILE A 71 -0.86 -1.56 -15.68
CA ILE A 71 -0.01 -0.57 -16.36
C ILE A 71 -0.12 -0.72 -17.89
N GLY A 72 -0.07 -1.95 -18.42
CA GLY A 72 -0.12 -2.20 -19.86
C GLY A 72 -1.53 -2.22 -20.44
N GLY A 73 -2.50 -2.69 -19.68
CA GLY A 73 -3.89 -2.89 -20.11
C GLY A 73 -4.93 -2.09 -19.32
N GLY A 74 -4.52 -1.15 -18.47
CA GLY A 74 -5.42 -0.37 -17.61
C GLY A 74 -6.61 0.28 -18.34
N PRO A 75 -6.40 1.03 -19.45
CA PRO A 75 -7.49 1.62 -20.22
C PRO A 75 -8.46 0.56 -20.78
N TRP A 76 -7.93 -0.52 -21.36
CA TRP A 76 -8.73 -1.61 -21.92
C TRP A 76 -9.54 -2.35 -20.84
N LEU A 77 -8.92 -2.63 -19.69
CA LEU A 77 -9.56 -3.29 -18.56
C LEU A 77 -10.71 -2.44 -18.01
N ILE A 78 -10.47 -1.13 -17.84
CA ILE A 78 -11.47 -0.20 -17.33
C ILE A 78 -12.63 -0.05 -18.33
N GLU A 79 -12.34 0.08 -19.61
CA GLU A 79 -13.36 0.14 -20.65
C GLU A 79 -14.21 -1.13 -20.69
N TRP A 80 -13.59 -2.31 -20.60
CA TRP A 80 -14.28 -3.59 -20.66
C TRP A 80 -15.15 -3.88 -19.42
N LEU A 81 -14.68 -3.51 -18.22
CA LEU A 81 -15.39 -3.78 -16.97
C LEU A 81 -16.44 -2.71 -16.62
N PHE A 82 -16.13 -1.44 -16.86
CA PHE A 82 -16.92 -0.31 -16.37
C PHE A 82 -17.50 0.55 -17.51
N GLY A 83 -16.99 0.42 -18.74
CA GLY A 83 -17.42 1.20 -19.89
C GLY A 83 -16.51 2.39 -20.21
N LYS A 84 -16.71 2.96 -21.40
CA LYS A 84 -15.87 4.06 -21.94
C LYS A 84 -15.87 5.33 -21.09
N GLU A 85 -16.96 5.59 -20.38
CA GLU A 85 -17.10 6.74 -19.49
C GLU A 85 -16.10 6.72 -18.31
N PHE A 86 -15.60 5.54 -17.93
CA PHE A 86 -14.62 5.38 -16.86
C PHE A 86 -13.17 5.40 -17.34
N LEU A 87 -12.88 5.53 -18.65
CA LEU A 87 -11.52 5.62 -19.18
C LEU A 87 -10.61 6.63 -18.43
N PRO A 88 -11.10 7.80 -17.96
CA PRO A 88 -10.28 8.72 -17.16
C PRO A 88 -9.74 8.12 -15.86
N ALA A 89 -10.34 7.04 -15.33
CA ALA A 89 -9.90 6.30 -14.16
C ALA A 89 -8.61 5.47 -14.40
N ALA A 90 -8.20 5.27 -15.65
CA ALA A 90 -6.97 4.53 -15.96
C ALA A 90 -5.71 5.23 -15.43
N LYS A 91 -5.66 6.57 -15.45
CA LYS A 91 -4.53 7.34 -14.90
C LYS A 91 -4.37 7.17 -13.38
N PRO A 92 -5.41 7.41 -12.55
CA PRO A 92 -5.29 7.16 -11.11
C PRO A 92 -5.06 5.68 -10.79
N LEU A 93 -5.57 4.74 -11.59
CA LEU A 93 -5.29 3.30 -11.42
C LEU A 93 -3.79 2.99 -11.49
N ILE A 94 -3.07 3.56 -12.46
CA ILE A 94 -1.62 3.35 -12.59
C ILE A 94 -0.89 3.88 -11.36
N ILE A 95 -1.25 5.09 -10.89
CA ILE A 95 -0.62 5.70 -9.71
C ILE A 95 -0.89 4.86 -8.46
N LEU A 96 -2.13 4.42 -8.27
CA LEU A 96 -2.53 3.56 -7.15
C LEU A 96 -1.86 2.19 -7.21
N THR A 97 -1.61 1.66 -8.42
CA THR A 97 -0.83 0.42 -8.59
C THR A 97 0.59 0.59 -8.05
N VAL A 98 1.27 1.69 -8.39
CA VAL A 98 2.60 1.99 -7.84
C VAL A 98 2.54 2.18 -6.33
N ALA A 99 1.52 2.87 -5.83
CA ALA A 99 1.29 3.08 -4.40
C ALA A 99 1.16 1.74 -3.65
N SER A 100 0.39 0.80 -4.21
CA SER A 100 0.23 -0.56 -3.67
C SER A 100 1.54 -1.35 -3.68
N LEU A 101 2.41 -1.19 -4.68
CA LEU A 101 3.71 -1.88 -4.68
C LEU A 101 4.60 -1.41 -3.53
N VAL A 102 4.63 -0.11 -3.27
CA VAL A 102 5.35 0.46 -2.11
C VAL A 102 4.76 -0.12 -0.82
N GLN A 103 3.43 -0.12 -0.69
CA GLN A 103 2.75 -0.72 0.47
C GLN A 103 3.16 -2.17 0.68
N ILE A 104 3.15 -3.00 -0.36
CA ILE A 104 3.46 -4.44 -0.31
C ILE A 104 4.91 -4.70 0.07
N SER A 105 5.83 -3.89 -0.43
CA SER A 105 7.25 -4.02 -0.10
C SER A 105 7.54 -3.85 1.40
N THR A 106 6.73 -3.05 2.10
CA THR A 106 6.88 -2.78 3.54
C THR A 106 5.83 -3.42 4.43
N GLY A 107 4.79 -4.03 3.86
CA GLY A 107 3.67 -4.60 4.59
C GLY A 107 4.09 -5.67 5.61
N PRO A 108 4.92 -6.64 5.26
CA PRO A 108 5.37 -7.66 6.22
C PRO A 108 6.26 -7.08 7.34
N LEU A 109 7.02 -6.01 7.08
CA LEU A 109 7.79 -5.30 8.11
C LEU A 109 6.89 -4.60 9.12
N TRP A 110 5.82 -3.94 8.64
CA TRP A 110 4.80 -3.37 9.50
C TRP A 110 4.18 -4.41 10.42
N GLN A 111 3.77 -5.55 9.85
CA GLN A 111 3.18 -6.65 10.61
C GLN A 111 4.15 -7.21 11.65
N MET A 112 5.43 -7.34 11.30
CA MET A 112 6.48 -7.75 12.24
C MET A 112 6.59 -6.79 13.42
N LEU A 113 6.60 -5.47 13.19
CA LEU A 113 6.68 -4.48 14.27
C LEU A 113 5.49 -4.57 15.23
N LEU A 114 4.29 -4.78 14.71
CA LEU A 114 3.10 -5.00 15.52
C LEU A 114 3.21 -6.26 16.39
N MET A 115 3.69 -7.36 15.82
CA MET A 115 3.80 -8.64 16.54
C MET A 115 4.98 -8.70 17.53
N THR A 116 5.90 -7.74 17.48
CA THR A 116 7.10 -7.66 18.33
C THR A 116 7.01 -6.57 19.42
N GLY A 117 5.82 -6.01 19.64
CA GLY A 117 5.58 -5.06 20.74
C GLY A 117 5.91 -3.60 20.42
N TYR A 118 6.08 -3.25 19.14
CA TYR A 118 6.30 -1.86 18.70
C TYR A 118 5.00 -1.18 18.26
N GLU A 119 3.83 -1.60 18.75
CA GLU A 119 2.55 -1.04 18.31
C GLU A 119 2.44 0.47 18.52
N LYS A 120 3.04 1.01 19.59
CA LYS A 120 3.05 2.46 19.85
C LYS A 120 3.85 3.23 18.79
N SER A 121 5.00 2.71 18.39
CA SER A 121 5.82 3.31 17.33
C SER A 121 5.11 3.26 16.00
N VAL A 122 4.50 2.11 15.68
CA VAL A 122 3.69 1.93 14.47
C VAL A 122 2.53 2.92 14.47
N ALA A 123 1.76 3.00 15.55
CA ALA A 123 0.64 3.93 15.68
C ALA A 123 1.06 5.39 15.50
N PHE A 124 2.19 5.79 16.06
CA PHE A 124 2.74 7.15 15.89
C PHE A 124 3.12 7.44 14.44
N ILE A 125 3.80 6.49 13.77
CA ILE A 125 4.14 6.60 12.34
C ILE A 125 2.86 6.69 11.50
N THR A 126 1.83 5.86 11.80
CA THR A 126 0.53 5.92 11.13
C THR A 126 -0.12 7.29 11.32
N ALA A 127 -0.10 7.84 12.54
CA ALA A 127 -0.74 9.11 12.86
C ALA A 127 -0.09 10.27 12.10
N ILE A 128 1.24 10.32 12.05
CA ILE A 128 1.98 11.30 11.24
C ILE A 128 1.64 11.13 9.76
N GLY A 129 1.69 9.89 9.26
CA GLY A 129 1.35 9.58 7.88
C GLY A 129 -0.08 10.01 7.52
N ALA A 130 -1.05 9.73 8.39
CA ALA A 130 -2.44 10.13 8.20
C ALA A 130 -2.59 11.66 8.15
N GLY A 131 -1.88 12.39 9.02
CA GLY A 131 -1.82 13.85 8.94
C GLY A 131 -1.25 14.35 7.61
N MET A 132 -0.11 13.80 7.17
CA MET A 132 0.48 14.12 5.86
C MET A 132 -0.46 13.78 4.70
N TYR A 133 -1.15 12.64 4.78
CA TYR A 133 -2.11 12.20 3.76
C TYR A 133 -3.32 13.14 3.66
N LEU A 134 -3.85 13.60 4.79
CA LEU A 134 -4.94 14.57 4.81
C LEU A 134 -4.51 15.90 4.20
N VAL A 135 -3.32 16.41 4.54
CA VAL A 135 -2.76 17.64 3.95
C VAL A 135 -2.50 17.47 2.46
N ALA A 136 -1.95 16.32 2.03
CA ALA A 136 -1.70 16.03 0.63
C ALA A 136 -3.01 15.97 -0.17
N ASN A 137 -4.05 15.29 0.35
CA ASN A 137 -5.38 15.31 -0.27
C ASN A 137 -5.93 16.73 -0.31
N ALA A 138 -5.70 17.51 0.73
CA ALA A 138 -6.22 18.85 0.83
C ALA A 138 -5.70 19.80 -0.25
N LEU A 139 -4.44 19.63 -0.63
CA LEU A 139 -3.77 20.43 -1.63
C LEU A 139 -3.92 19.85 -3.05
N LEU A 140 -3.78 18.53 -3.19
CA LEU A 140 -3.70 17.88 -4.51
C LEU A 140 -5.07 17.61 -5.13
N VAL A 141 -6.10 17.29 -4.34
CA VAL A 141 -7.44 16.98 -4.89
C VAL A 141 -8.09 18.20 -5.54
N PRO A 142 -8.04 19.42 -4.97
CA PRO A 142 -8.57 20.60 -5.65
C PRO A 142 -7.83 20.94 -6.95
N LEU A 143 -6.54 20.60 -7.07
CA LEU A 143 -5.74 20.92 -8.25
C LEU A 143 -5.89 19.85 -9.35
N TRP A 144 -5.88 18.57 -8.99
CA TRP A 144 -5.77 17.45 -9.92
C TRP A 144 -6.90 16.40 -9.78
N GLY A 145 -7.93 16.66 -8.99
CA GLY A 145 -9.10 15.78 -8.86
C GLY A 145 -8.72 14.35 -8.43
N PRO A 146 -9.24 13.30 -9.12
CA PRO A 146 -8.97 11.90 -8.83
C PRO A 146 -7.47 11.53 -8.85
N GLN A 147 -6.70 12.12 -9.77
CA GLN A 147 -5.27 11.88 -9.87
C GLN A 147 -4.53 12.45 -8.66
N GLY A 148 -4.98 13.61 -8.15
CA GLY A 148 -4.47 14.20 -6.92
C GLY A 148 -4.64 13.29 -5.71
N ALA A 149 -5.80 12.65 -5.57
CA ALA A 149 -6.05 11.67 -4.51
C ALA A 149 -5.11 10.45 -4.62
N ALA A 150 -4.88 9.95 -5.84
CA ALA A 150 -3.97 8.84 -6.06
C ALA A 150 -2.52 9.19 -5.70
N VAL A 151 -2.05 10.39 -6.05
CA VAL A 151 -0.71 10.88 -5.68
C VAL A 151 -0.59 11.07 -4.17
N ALA A 152 -1.63 11.58 -3.51
CA ALA A 152 -1.66 11.68 -2.05
C ALA A 152 -1.48 10.29 -1.40
N MET A 153 -2.10 9.25 -1.97
CA MET A 153 -1.96 7.89 -1.45
C MET A 153 -0.55 7.31 -1.69
N LEU A 154 0.03 7.57 -2.85
CA LEU A 154 1.42 7.18 -3.15
C LEU A 154 2.41 7.84 -2.17
N THR A 155 2.29 9.15 -1.96
CA THR A 155 3.16 9.90 -1.04
C THR A 155 3.01 9.43 0.41
N TYR A 156 1.79 9.09 0.82
CA TYR A 156 1.52 8.46 2.11
C TYR A 156 2.29 7.16 2.30
N PHE A 157 2.18 6.22 1.35
CA PHE A 157 2.87 4.94 1.46
C PHE A 157 4.38 5.10 1.42
N ILE A 158 4.92 5.94 0.54
CA ILE A 158 6.36 6.22 0.51
C ILE A 158 6.85 6.76 1.87
N SER A 159 6.11 7.69 2.46
CA SER A 159 6.48 8.30 3.75
C SER A 159 6.50 7.26 4.87
N ILE A 160 5.42 6.47 5.00
CA ILE A 160 5.33 5.42 6.02
C ILE A 160 6.40 4.35 5.81
N SER A 161 6.58 3.88 4.57
CA SER A 161 7.61 2.90 4.23
C SER A 161 9.00 3.40 4.62
N GLY A 162 9.31 4.67 4.34
CA GLY A 162 10.56 5.31 4.75
C GLY A 162 10.73 5.33 6.27
N PHE A 163 9.71 5.73 7.03
CA PHE A 163 9.77 5.75 8.50
C PHE A 163 9.94 4.36 9.10
N ILE A 164 9.26 3.34 8.57
CA ILE A 164 9.41 1.94 9.02
C ILE A 164 10.84 1.46 8.77
N PHE A 165 11.38 1.65 7.56
CA PHE A 165 12.74 1.24 7.24
C PHE A 165 13.77 1.92 8.13
N LEU A 166 13.62 3.24 8.35
CA LEU A 166 14.49 4.00 9.23
C LEU A 166 14.42 3.47 10.68
N PHE A 167 13.21 3.19 11.18
CA PHE A 167 13.01 2.65 12.52
C PHE A 167 13.69 1.28 12.69
N VAL A 168 13.48 0.36 11.73
CA VAL A 168 14.09 -0.97 11.74
C VAL A 168 15.61 -0.88 11.71
N TYR A 169 16.16 0.02 10.88
CA TYR A 169 17.61 0.22 10.76
C TYR A 169 18.23 0.79 12.04
N ILE A 170 17.64 1.86 12.60
CA ILE A 170 18.16 2.52 13.82
C ILE A 170 18.10 1.59 15.03
N ARG A 171 16.99 0.85 15.19
CA ARG A 171 16.77 0.00 16.36
C ARG A 171 17.38 -1.40 16.22
N LYS A 172 18.01 -1.73 15.07
CA LYS A 172 18.55 -3.07 14.76
C LYS A 172 17.59 -4.18 15.17
N VAL A 173 16.31 -3.99 14.84
CA VAL A 173 15.23 -4.94 15.17
C VAL A 173 15.47 -6.27 14.45
N ILE A 174 16.20 -6.22 13.33
CA ILE A 174 16.61 -7.32 12.49
C ILE A 174 18.13 -7.32 12.34
#